data_AF-A0A6G1S8X6-F1
#
_entry.id   AF-A0A6G1S8X6-F1
#
_cell.length_a   1.000
_cell.length_b   1.000
_cell.length_c   1.000
_cell.angle_alpha   90.00
_cell.angle_beta   90.00
_cell.angle_gamma   90.00
#
_symmetry.space_group_name_H-M   'P 1'
#
loop_
_entity.id
_entity.type
_entity.pdbx_description
1 polymer ?
#
loop_
_entity_poly.entity_id
_entity_poly.type
_entity_poly.pdbx_seq_one_letter_code
_entity_poly.pdbx_strand_id
1 'polypeptide(L)'
;MNKLTNIKQYRKGYVRALYGRHGRSTGINPGVMWPRKEELVHIKQYEAAFCPKLEDLIAENRAKKEAQLRARKEREEEILRNIEQLPGAFKSFFEKIEAKDKERQEFIRQKEALVEEVREILGFRAKPSDERFQKALAQREEEEIKAKKKEARKKRENIGLEEMLAGIEKSDKY
;
A
#
# COMPACT_ATOMS: atom_id res chain seq x y z
N MET A 1 18.13 44.02 71.45
CA MET A 1 18.28 43.02 70.37
C MET A 1 17.29 43.35 69.27
N ASN A 2 17.76 43.76 68.08
CA ASN A 2 16.89 44.17 66.98
C ASN A 2 16.12 42.98 66.41
N LYS A 3 14.81 42.92 66.67
CA LYS A 3 13.91 41.82 66.26
C LYS A 3 13.29 42.01 64.86
N LEU A 4 13.91 42.81 63.98
CA LEU A 4 13.38 43.16 62.66
C LEU A 4 14.42 42.96 61.52
N THR A 5 15.18 41.87 61.56
CA THR A 5 16.07 41.53 60.43
C THR A 5 15.37 40.59 59.45
N ASN A 6 15.29 41.00 58.19
CA ASN A 6 14.68 40.20 57.13
C ASN A 6 15.65 39.05 56.77
N ILE A 7 15.24 37.80 56.98
CA ILE A 7 16.04 36.57 56.73
C ILE A 7 16.67 36.57 55.32
N LYS A 8 16.06 37.24 54.34
CA LYS A 8 16.59 37.39 52.98
C LYS A 8 17.94 38.11 52.91
N GLN A 9 18.22 39.04 53.84
CA GLN A 9 19.47 39.82 53.88
C GLN A 9 20.69 38.96 54.24
N TYR A 10 20.50 37.79 54.86
CA TYR A 10 21.60 36.87 55.19
C TYR A 10 21.74 35.70 54.20
N ARG A 11 20.90 35.63 53.16
CA ARG A 11 21.04 34.60 52.13
C ARG A 11 22.31 34.83 51.33
N LYS A 12 22.99 33.74 50.94
CA LYS A 12 24.22 33.76 50.14
C LYS A 12 24.10 34.65 48.90
N GLY A 13 22.96 34.62 48.20
CA GLY A 13 22.72 35.45 47.01
C GLY A 13 22.80 36.96 47.30
N TYR A 14 22.22 37.42 48.42
CA TYR A 14 22.24 38.83 48.80
C TYR A 14 23.63 39.28 49.24
N VAL A 15 24.31 38.47 50.06
CA VAL A 15 25.67 38.75 50.55
C VAL A 15 26.68 38.79 49.38
N ARG A 16 26.54 37.87 48.41
CA ARG A 16 27.35 37.86 47.18
C ARG A 16 27.10 39.09 46.31
N ALA A 17 25.85 39.48 46.13
CA ALA A 17 25.50 40.69 45.39
C ALA A 17 26.05 41.97 46.04
N LEU A 18 26.00 42.06 47.38
CA LEU A 18 26.53 43.21 48.12
C LEU A 18 28.06 43.33 47.97
N TYR A 19 28.77 42.21 48.11
CA TYR A 19 30.22 42.16 47.86
C TYR A 19 30.56 42.46 46.40
N GLY A 20 29.77 41.98 45.44
CA GLY A 20 29.97 42.31 44.02
C GLY A 20 29.82 43.80 43.71
N ARG A 21 28.93 44.51 44.43
CA ARG A 21 28.67 45.94 44.22
C ARG A 21 29.69 46.85 44.89
N HIS A 22 30.09 46.54 46.12
CA HIS A 22 30.90 47.43 46.96
C HIS A 22 32.31 46.87 47.24
N GLY A 23 32.60 45.65 46.81
CA GLY A 23 33.89 45.00 46.95
C GLY A 23 34.33 44.86 48.42
N ARG A 24 35.63 45.02 48.64
CA ARG A 24 36.27 44.81 49.95
C ARG A 24 35.86 45.84 51.01
N SER A 25 35.29 46.98 50.62
CA SER A 25 34.77 48.00 51.56
C SER A 25 33.65 47.47 52.45
N THR A 26 32.97 46.40 52.04
CA THR A 26 31.90 45.73 52.81
C THR A 26 32.39 44.95 54.02
N GLY A 27 33.70 44.66 54.12
CA GLY A 27 34.24 43.79 55.17
C GLY A 27 33.83 42.30 55.07
N ILE A 28 33.11 41.91 54.01
CA ILE A 28 32.71 40.52 53.79
C ILE A 28 33.91 39.71 53.29
N ASN A 29 34.07 38.50 53.83
CA ASN A 29 35.11 37.57 53.37
C ASN A 29 34.86 37.16 51.89
N PRO A 30 35.81 37.38 50.96
CA PRO A 30 35.67 37.00 49.55
C PRO A 30 35.40 35.50 49.33
N GLY A 31 35.79 34.65 50.28
CA GLY A 31 35.55 33.19 50.22
C GLY A 31 34.07 32.81 50.11
N VAL A 32 33.14 33.71 50.48
CA VAL A 32 31.69 33.53 50.30
C VAL A 32 31.30 33.40 48.82
N MET A 33 32.10 33.90 47.88
CA MET A 33 31.82 33.83 46.44
C MET A 33 31.95 32.40 45.90
N TRP A 34 32.79 31.60 46.53
CA TRP A 34 33.02 30.22 46.12
C TRP A 34 32.00 29.27 46.76
N PRO A 35 31.65 28.16 46.09
CA PRO A 35 30.84 27.12 46.69
C PRO A 35 31.57 26.48 47.88
N ARG A 36 30.80 25.99 48.84
CA ARG A 36 31.34 25.12 49.90
C ARG A 36 31.73 23.77 49.33
N LYS A 37 32.53 22.99 50.07
CA LYS A 37 32.94 21.63 49.67
C LYS A 37 31.73 20.75 49.31
N GLU A 38 30.68 20.78 50.13
CA GLU A 38 29.43 20.04 49.89
C GLU A 38 28.71 20.49 48.61
N GLU A 39 28.61 21.80 48.40
CA GLU A 39 28.00 22.37 47.19
C GLU A 39 28.79 22.01 45.93
N LEU A 40 30.13 22.00 46.03
CA LEU A 40 31.00 21.62 44.93
C LEU A 40 30.86 20.13 44.57
N VAL A 41 30.73 19.25 45.57
CA VAL A 41 30.45 17.82 45.35
C VAL A 41 29.12 17.65 44.62
N HIS A 42 28.08 18.38 45.06
CA HIS A 42 26.77 18.33 44.43
C HIS A 42 26.81 18.84 42.98
N ILE A 43 27.50 19.96 42.70
CA ILE A 43 27.67 20.49 41.34
C ILE A 43 28.36 19.46 40.44
N LYS A 44 29.44 18.83 40.92
CA LYS A 44 30.16 17.80 40.15
C LYS A 44 29.31 16.56 39.87
N GLN A 45 28.51 16.13 40.84
CA GLN A 45 27.58 15.00 40.66
C GLN A 45 26.48 15.34 39.66
N TYR A 46 25.94 16.55 39.73
CA TYR A 46 24.96 17.05 38.78
C TYR A 46 25.53 17.11 37.36
N GLU A 47 26.71 17.71 37.18
CA GLU A 47 27.39 17.75 35.88
C GLU A 47 27.66 16.34 35.34
N ALA A 48 28.16 15.42 36.17
CA ALA A 48 28.42 14.05 35.72
C ALA A 48 27.15 13.28 35.32
N ALA A 49 26.01 13.58 35.94
CA ALA A 49 24.74 12.89 35.68
C ALA A 49 23.98 13.48 34.48
N PHE A 50 24.01 14.80 34.30
CA PHE A 50 23.15 15.49 33.34
C PHE A 50 23.91 16.09 32.16
N CYS A 51 25.22 16.32 32.30
CA CYS A 51 26.06 16.88 31.25
C CYS A 51 26.96 15.78 30.68
N PRO A 52 26.57 15.13 29.57
CA PRO A 52 27.42 14.11 28.94
C PRO A 52 28.73 14.73 28.45
N LYS A 53 29.75 13.88 28.28
CA LYS A 53 31.04 14.34 27.73
C LYS A 53 30.90 14.63 26.24
N LEU A 54 31.72 15.55 25.75
CA LEU A 54 31.73 15.92 24.34
C LEU A 54 32.05 14.73 23.42
N GLU A 55 32.95 13.85 23.85
CA GLU A 55 33.33 12.64 23.10
C GLU A 55 32.13 11.71 22.89
N ASP A 56 31.32 11.51 23.93
CA ASP A 56 30.11 10.68 23.87
C ASP A 56 29.10 11.28 22.88
N LEU A 57 28.87 12.60 22.94
CA LEU A 57 27.99 13.29 22.00
C LEU A 57 28.46 13.19 20.54
N ILE A 58 29.77 13.27 20.30
CA ILE A 58 30.35 13.10 18.97
C ILE A 58 30.14 11.67 18.48
N ALA A 59 30.38 10.67 19.33
CA ALA A 59 30.18 9.26 19.00
C ALA A 59 28.71 8.96 18.67
N GLU A 60 27.78 9.43 19.50
CA GLU A 60 26.34 9.32 19.25
C GLU A 60 25.92 9.97 17.94
N ASN A 61 26.43 11.18 17.64
CA ASN A 61 26.10 11.88 16.40
C ASN A 61 26.61 11.12 15.17
N ARG A 62 27.83 10.56 15.24
CA ARG A 62 28.39 9.72 14.18
C ARG A 62 27.55 8.46 13.97
N ALA A 63 27.20 7.75 15.04
CA ALA A 63 26.35 6.56 14.96
C ALA A 63 24.97 6.88 14.34
N LYS A 64 24.34 7.99 14.75
CA LYS A 64 23.07 8.46 14.16
C LYS A 64 23.19 8.75 12.67
N LYS A 65 24.27 9.42 12.24
CA LYS A 65 24.52 9.70 10.82
C LYS A 65 24.74 8.42 10.01
N GLU A 66 25.52 7.48 10.54
CA GLU A 66 25.75 6.20 9.87
C GLU A 66 24.45 5.39 9.72
N ALA A 67 23.62 5.34 10.76
CA ALA A 67 22.31 4.68 10.70
C ALA A 67 21.39 5.32 9.67
N GLN A 68 21.34 6.66 9.62
CA GLN A 68 20.56 7.39 8.61
C GLN A 68 21.07 7.12 7.18
N LEU A 69 22.39 7.08 6.99
CA LEU A 69 22.98 6.77 5.68
C LEU A 69 22.68 5.34 5.26
N ARG A 70 22.71 4.36 6.17
CA ARG A 70 22.34 2.97 5.88
C ARG A 70 20.87 2.85 5.50
N ALA A 71 19.96 3.40 6.30
CA ALA A 71 18.53 3.39 6.01
C ALA A 71 18.20 4.07 4.68
N ARG A 72 18.91 5.16 4.35
CA ARG A 72 18.77 5.83 3.05
C ARG A 72 19.22 4.94 1.90
N LYS A 73 20.38 4.28 2.03
CA LYS A 73 20.89 3.35 0.99
C LYS A 73 19.96 2.16 0.79
N GLU A 74 19.49 1.54 1.86
CA GLU A 74 18.53 0.42 1.79
C GLU A 74 17.27 0.83 1.04
N ARG A 75 16.74 2.03 1.33
CA ARG A 75 15.59 2.58 0.62
C ARG A 75 15.89 2.86 -0.85
N GLU A 76 17.05 3.42 -1.16
CA GLU A 76 17.48 3.67 -2.54
C GLU A 76 17.60 2.35 -3.33
N GLU A 77 18.18 1.30 -2.73
CA GLU A 77 18.28 -0.03 -3.33
C GLU A 77 16.91 -0.67 -3.56
N GLU A 78 15.99 -0.56 -2.61
CA GLU A 78 14.61 -1.06 -2.77
C GLU A 78 13.89 -0.34 -3.91
N ILE A 79 14.01 0.99 -3.98
CA ILE A 79 13.43 1.79 -5.07
C ILE A 79 14.00 1.35 -6.41
N LEU A 80 15.31 1.13 -6.52
CA LEU A 80 15.93 0.66 -7.76
C LEU A 80 15.39 -0.70 -8.19
N ARG A 81 15.29 -1.67 -7.27
CA ARG A 81 14.68 -2.98 -7.57
C ARG A 81 13.24 -2.86 -8.04
N ASN A 82 12.45 -1.99 -7.42
CA ASN A 82 11.07 -1.75 -7.81
C ASN A 82 10.98 -1.08 -9.19
N ILE A 83 11.88 -0.13 -9.50
CA ILE A 83 11.97 0.50 -10.83
C ILE A 83 12.36 -0.52 -11.89
N GLU A 84 13.25 -1.47 -11.60
CA GLU A 84 13.62 -2.54 -12.54
C GLU A 84 12.44 -3.47 -12.85
N GLN A 85 11.58 -3.75 -11.86
CA GLN A 85 10.40 -4.61 -12.03
C GLN A 85 9.21 -3.88 -12.68
N LEU A 86 9.22 -2.55 -12.66
CA LEU A 86 8.12 -1.69 -13.08
C LEU A 86 7.70 -1.91 -14.56
N PRO A 87 8.60 -2.03 -15.55
CA PRO A 87 8.20 -2.28 -16.94
C PRO A 87 7.42 -3.58 -17.13
N GLY A 88 7.81 -4.65 -16.43
CA GLY A 88 7.08 -5.92 -16.46
C GLY A 88 5.70 -5.80 -15.83
N ALA A 89 5.61 -5.11 -14.69
CA ALA A 89 4.34 -4.84 -14.02
C ALA A 89 3.39 -4.02 -14.90
N PHE A 90 3.88 -2.96 -15.56
CA PHE A 90 3.10 -2.13 -16.49
C PHE A 90 2.56 -2.93 -17.67
N LYS A 91 3.38 -3.78 -18.30
CA LYS A 91 2.94 -4.67 -19.39
C LYS A 91 1.80 -5.56 -18.92
N SER A 92 1.98 -6.26 -17.79
CA SER A 92 0.94 -7.16 -17.25
C SER A 92 -0.36 -6.43 -16.87
N PHE A 93 -0.26 -5.16 -16.46
CA PHE A 93 -1.41 -4.33 -16.13
C PHE A 93 -2.19 -3.91 -17.37
N PHE A 94 -1.50 -3.42 -18.40
CA PHE A 94 -2.14 -3.03 -19.65
C PHE A 94 -2.72 -4.24 -20.39
N GLU A 95 -2.03 -5.38 -20.41
CA GLU A 95 -2.57 -6.63 -20.98
C GLU A 95 -3.89 -7.04 -20.32
N LYS A 96 -4.00 -6.90 -18.99
CA LYS A 96 -5.25 -7.18 -18.26
C LYS A 96 -6.36 -6.18 -18.59
N ILE A 97 -6.02 -4.91 -18.81
CA ILE A 97 -7.00 -3.89 -19.23
C ILE A 97 -7.50 -4.24 -20.63
N GLU A 98 -6.60 -4.49 -21.58
CA GLU A 98 -6.96 -4.82 -22.95
C GLU A 98 -7.80 -6.11 -23.03
N ALA A 99 -7.46 -7.13 -22.24
CA ALA A 99 -8.25 -8.36 -22.17
C ALA A 99 -9.68 -8.06 -21.68
N LYS A 100 -9.83 -7.27 -20.61
CA LYS A 100 -11.15 -6.89 -20.09
C LYS A 100 -11.94 -6.02 -21.07
N ASP A 101 -11.27 -5.16 -21.82
CA ASP A 101 -11.92 -4.32 -22.82
C ASP A 101 -12.38 -5.13 -24.03
N LYS A 102 -11.59 -6.13 -24.46
CA LYS A 102 -11.99 -7.09 -25.50
C LYS A 102 -13.18 -7.92 -25.04
N GLU A 103 -13.15 -8.49 -23.83
CA GLU A 103 -14.28 -9.23 -23.26
C GLU A 103 -15.54 -8.36 -23.18
N ARG A 104 -15.41 -7.09 -22.77
CA ARG A 104 -16.53 -6.14 -22.74
C ARG A 104 -17.07 -5.86 -24.14
N GLN A 105 -16.20 -5.64 -25.13
CA GLN A 105 -16.62 -5.39 -26.51
C GLN A 105 -17.29 -6.61 -27.14
N GLU A 106 -16.76 -7.82 -26.89
CA GLU A 106 -17.36 -9.07 -27.34
C GLU A 106 -18.74 -9.28 -26.70
N PHE A 107 -18.87 -9.02 -25.39
CA PHE A 107 -20.16 -9.08 -24.70
C PHE A 107 -21.17 -8.09 -25.27
N ILE A 108 -20.74 -6.85 -25.54
CA ILE A 108 -21.60 -5.83 -26.18
C ILE A 108 -22.02 -6.32 -27.58
N ARG A 109 -21.08 -6.79 -28.39
CA ARG A 109 -21.35 -7.29 -29.74
C ARG A 109 -22.31 -8.49 -29.74
N GLN A 110 -22.10 -9.46 -28.85
CA GLN A 110 -23.00 -10.62 -28.71
C GLN A 110 -24.41 -10.18 -28.30
N LYS A 111 -24.51 -9.23 -27.38
CA LYS A 111 -25.78 -8.66 -26.95
C LYS A 111 -26.48 -7.89 -28.07
N GLU A 112 -25.74 -7.10 -28.85
CA GLU A 112 -26.28 -6.37 -30.00
C GLU A 112 -26.77 -7.32 -31.10
N ALA A 113 -25.97 -8.34 -31.46
CA ALA A 113 -26.36 -9.37 -32.42
C ALA A 113 -27.64 -10.10 -31.98
N LEU A 114 -27.73 -10.49 -30.71
CA LEU A 114 -28.93 -11.13 -30.16
C LEU A 114 -30.17 -10.22 -30.25
N VAL A 115 -30.00 -8.93 -30.00
CA VAL A 115 -31.09 -7.96 -30.10
C VAL A 115 -31.53 -7.74 -31.55
N GLU A 116 -30.59 -7.72 -32.51
CA GLU A 116 -30.89 -7.60 -33.94
C GLU A 116 -31.64 -8.82 -34.47
N GLU A 117 -31.17 -10.03 -34.15
CA GLU A 117 -31.84 -11.27 -34.58
C GLU A 117 -33.28 -11.37 -34.05
N VAL A 118 -33.49 -11.06 -32.77
CA VAL A 118 -34.86 -11.04 -32.19
C VAL A 118 -35.70 -9.90 -32.78
N ARG A 119 -35.09 -8.78 -33.17
CA ARG A 119 -35.79 -7.69 -33.87
C ARG A 119 -36.27 -8.10 -35.25
N GLU A 120 -35.53 -8.93 -35.99
CA GLU A 120 -35.98 -9.46 -37.28
C GLU A 120 -37.23 -10.32 -37.13
N ILE A 121 -37.32 -11.12 -36.06
CA ILE A 121 -38.47 -11.97 -35.76
C ILE A 121 -39.68 -11.14 -35.30
N LEU A 122 -39.46 -10.16 -34.42
CA LEU A 122 -40.55 -9.36 -33.83
C LEU A 122 -41.01 -8.20 -34.73
N GLY A 123 -40.15 -7.67 -35.60
CA GLY A 123 -40.45 -6.54 -36.47
C GLY A 123 -40.46 -5.16 -35.80
N PHE A 124 -40.19 -5.05 -34.49
CA PHE A 124 -40.12 -3.78 -33.76
C PHE A 124 -38.93 -3.75 -32.78
N ARG A 125 -38.48 -2.54 -32.37
CA ARG A 125 -37.39 -2.39 -31.39
C ARG A 125 -37.88 -2.74 -29.99
N ALA A 126 -37.64 -3.98 -29.56
CA ALA A 126 -37.86 -4.45 -28.19
C ALA A 126 -36.56 -4.33 -27.36
N LYS A 127 -36.67 -4.01 -26.07
CA LYS A 127 -35.53 -4.04 -25.15
C LYS A 127 -35.35 -5.45 -24.59
N PRO A 128 -34.12 -5.87 -24.21
CA PRO A 128 -33.89 -7.18 -23.60
C PRO A 128 -34.68 -7.46 -22.31
N SER A 129 -35.15 -6.42 -21.61
CA SER A 129 -35.98 -6.55 -20.40
C SER A 129 -37.47 -6.78 -20.66
N ASP A 130 -37.93 -6.69 -21.90
CA ASP A 130 -39.36 -6.81 -22.20
C ASP A 130 -39.82 -8.28 -22.22
N GLU A 131 -40.98 -8.58 -21.64
CA GLU A 131 -41.53 -9.96 -21.57
C GLU A 131 -41.70 -10.60 -22.96
N ARG A 132 -41.96 -9.79 -24.00
CA ARG A 132 -42.10 -10.24 -25.39
C ARG A 132 -40.76 -10.68 -25.99
N PHE A 133 -39.66 -10.04 -25.60
CA PHE A 133 -38.31 -10.41 -26.02
C PHE A 133 -37.93 -11.77 -25.44
N GLN A 134 -38.20 -11.99 -24.15
CA GLN A 134 -37.91 -13.26 -23.47
C GLN A 134 -38.69 -14.44 -24.07
N LYS A 135 -39.97 -14.23 -24.42
CA LYS A 135 -40.78 -15.26 -25.09
C LYS A 135 -40.27 -15.62 -26.47
N ALA A 136 -39.89 -14.63 -27.28
CA ALA A 136 -39.33 -14.87 -28.62
C ALA A 136 -37.97 -15.59 -28.55
N LEU A 137 -37.13 -15.24 -27.57
CA LEU A 137 -35.85 -15.88 -27.34
C LEU A 137 -36.01 -17.35 -26.89
N ALA A 138 -36.93 -17.63 -25.97
CA ALA A 138 -37.22 -18.99 -25.52
C ALA A 138 -37.75 -19.90 -26.65
N GLN A 139 -38.60 -19.38 -27.54
CA GLN A 139 -39.10 -20.13 -28.70
C GLN A 139 -37.95 -20.53 -29.65
N ARG A 140 -37.00 -19.62 -29.89
CA ARG A 140 -35.81 -19.91 -30.71
C ARG A 140 -34.90 -20.95 -30.07
N GLU A 141 -34.60 -20.83 -28.78
CA GLU A 141 -33.76 -21.82 -28.08
C GLU A 141 -34.35 -23.23 -28.19
N GLU A 142 -35.67 -23.37 -28.08
CA GLU A 142 -36.35 -24.64 -28.30
C GLU A 142 -36.21 -25.15 -29.74
N GLU A 143 -36.34 -24.29 -30.74
CA GLU A 143 -36.19 -24.63 -32.15
C GLU A 143 -34.75 -25.06 -32.49
N GLU A 144 -33.74 -24.36 -31.98
CA GLU A 144 -32.34 -24.74 -32.12
C GLU A 144 -32.01 -26.06 -31.42
N ILE A 145 -32.53 -26.28 -30.21
CA ILE A 145 -32.35 -27.56 -29.49
C ILE A 145 -32.99 -28.70 -30.28
N LYS A 146 -34.18 -28.49 -30.85
CA LYS A 146 -34.86 -29.47 -31.70
C LYS A 146 -34.07 -29.72 -32.99
N ALA A 147 -33.51 -28.69 -33.62
CA ALA A 147 -32.67 -28.82 -34.81
C ALA A 147 -31.35 -29.56 -34.53
N LYS A 148 -30.60 -29.17 -33.49
CA LYS A 148 -29.34 -29.82 -33.08
C LYS A 148 -29.55 -31.30 -32.73
N LYS A 149 -30.67 -31.65 -32.07
CA LYS A 149 -31.03 -33.05 -31.80
C LYS A 149 -31.31 -33.84 -33.09
N LYS A 150 -32.00 -33.25 -34.07
CA LYS A 150 -32.24 -33.88 -35.37
C LYS A 150 -30.95 -34.04 -36.18
N GLU A 151 -30.06 -33.06 -36.17
CA GLU A 151 -28.76 -33.16 -36.84
C GLU A 151 -27.84 -34.17 -36.19
N ALA A 152 -27.79 -34.21 -34.85
CA ALA A 152 -27.03 -35.23 -34.13
C ALA A 152 -27.55 -36.65 -34.41
N ARG A 153 -28.86 -36.81 -34.56
CA ARG A 153 -29.47 -38.08 -34.96
C ARG A 153 -29.10 -38.47 -36.40
N LYS A 154 -29.19 -37.54 -37.35
CA LYS A 154 -28.77 -37.77 -38.75
C LYS A 154 -27.29 -38.09 -38.87
N LYS A 155 -26.41 -37.42 -38.11
CA LYS A 155 -24.98 -37.71 -38.10
C LYS A 155 -24.70 -39.12 -37.57
N ARG A 156 -25.42 -39.56 -36.53
CA ARG A 156 -25.34 -40.95 -36.03
C ARG A 156 -25.84 -41.97 -37.05
N GLU A 157 -26.95 -41.67 -37.72
CA GLU A 157 -27.51 -42.53 -38.78
C GLU A 157 -26.56 -42.63 -39.98
N ASN A 158 -25.95 -41.52 -40.41
CA ASN A 158 -24.96 -41.50 -41.50
C ASN A 158 -23.67 -42.25 -41.15
N ILE A 159 -23.14 -42.08 -39.93
CA ILE A 159 -21.96 -42.83 -39.46
C ILE A 159 -22.26 -44.34 -39.42
N GLY A 160 -23.44 -44.73 -38.96
CA GLY A 160 -23.86 -46.15 -38.97
C GLY A 160 -24.03 -46.74 -40.37
N LEU A 161 -24.47 -45.93 -41.35
CA LEU A 161 -24.57 -46.34 -42.76
C LEU A 161 -23.19 -46.45 -43.42
N GLU A 162 -22.26 -45.55 -43.11
CA GLU A 162 -20.87 -45.64 -43.56
C GLU A 162 -20.17 -46.90 -43.01
N GLU A 163 -20.41 -47.25 -41.74
CA GLU A 163 -19.90 -48.48 -41.14
C GLU A 163 -20.50 -49.75 -41.77
N MET A 164 -21.79 -49.73 -42.16
CA MET A 164 -22.42 -50.85 -42.89
C MET A 164 -21.90 -51.00 -44.32
N LEU A 165 -21.70 -49.90 -45.05
CA LEU A 165 -21.13 -49.93 -46.40
C LEU A 165 -19.68 -50.43 -46.40
N ALA A 166 -18.86 -50.00 -45.45
CA ALA A 166 -17.50 -50.51 -45.26
C ALA A 166 -17.44 -52.00 -44.84
N GLY A 167 -18.52 -52.51 -44.24
CA GLY A 167 -18.70 -53.94 -43.95
C GLY A 167 -19.02 -54.77 -45.20
N ILE A 168 -19.84 -54.24 -46.11
CA ILE A 168 -20.23 -54.90 -47.36
C ILE A 168 -19.06 -54.95 -48.36
N GLU A 169 -18.27 -53.88 -48.47
CA GLU A 169 -17.05 -53.88 -49.32
C GLU A 169 -15.97 -54.87 -48.86
N LYS A 170 -16.01 -55.31 -47.59
CA LYS A 170 -15.14 -56.37 -47.06
C LYS A 170 -15.71 -57.77 -47.27
N SER A 171 -17.02 -57.94 -47.42
CA SER A 171 -17.65 -59.23 -47.73
C SER A 171 -17.63 -59.58 -49.22
N ASP A 172 -17.56 -58.59 -50.12
CA ASP A 172 -17.48 -58.81 -51.57
C ASP A 172 -16.04 -59.12 -52.08
N LYS A 173 -15.07 -59.21 -51.18
CA LYS A 173 -13.65 -59.51 -51.48
C LYS A 173 -13.20 -60.95 -51.13
N TYR A 174 -14.14 -61.86 -50.82
CA TYR A 174 -13.87 -63.28 -50.59
C TYR A 174 -14.71 -64.18 -51.49
#